data_AF-A0A6N9AI17-F1
#
_entry.id   AF-A0A6N9AI17-F1
#
_cell.length_a   1.000
_cell.length_b   1.000
_cell.length_c   1.000
_cell.angle_alpha   90.00
_cell.angle_beta   90.00
_cell.angle_gamma   90.00
#
_symmetry.space_group_name_H-M   'P 1'
#
loop_
_entity.id
_entity.type
_entity.pdbx_description
1 polymer ?
#
loop_
_entity_poly.entity_id
_entity_poly.type
_entity_poly.pdbx_seq_one_letter_code
_entity_poly.pdbx_strand_id
1 'polypeptide(L)'
;MEFFWYDYETWGKDVRRDRIVQFGGVRTDEELVELAPPIQLKCKPGLDCPIGPGAVSVHGIMPMQAHREGLPESEFARLIHAELSKRGTCSVAYNGMGFDHEMTRMLFYRNLRDPYAWAWKHGNTYWDTLELMRAAFLLRPEALKRWPKKSSGKPSFQLEFLSEANLDSRSSESSHDAVADVAHMLAIARLVRERARDLWAYALGLRFKKTVLDIIRTTEPVLHVVGQIDTSRHCATLLTPLDYRNGNSAYGFDLSNDPRPLLKPFEQWIPEDRRKAWCSIRSFKCNQSPFVCGWSNVPELVSPGLSIDDILAKMQLSEAEVQARHEMLQEYAARERQHALHRFLEFEAAEKRLRYSRPLDPDEAIYDGFFSGEDELLMYQVLQEGPNFDLRTIRSNDRRVEPLIFRYIARNFPEVLDEVGIERWEDYCRARQLVHRERRQVTLDQVFSYELRDSMEPMGNLGGAQIQELTRWQDRVREVLNPRNEGNREG
;
A
#
# COMPACT_ATOMS: atom_id res chain seq x y z
N MET A 1 -13.68 -6.17 19.96
CA MET A 1 -12.96 -5.98 18.69
C MET A 1 -11.52 -6.41 18.91
N GLU A 2 -10.84 -6.95 17.91
CA GLU A 2 -9.42 -7.31 18.01
C GLU A 2 -8.63 -6.56 16.93
N PHE A 3 -7.37 -6.24 17.21
CA PHE A 3 -6.45 -5.72 16.20
C PHE A 3 -5.52 -6.83 15.74
N PHE A 4 -5.21 -6.84 14.44
CA PHE A 4 -4.19 -7.69 13.87
C PHE A 4 -3.14 -6.82 13.18
N TRP A 5 -2.03 -6.62 13.87
CA TRP A 5 -0.89 -5.81 13.45
C TRP A 5 -0.01 -6.63 12.53
N TYR A 6 0.38 -6.10 11.38
CA TYR A 6 1.19 -6.87 10.45
C TYR A 6 2.05 -6.01 9.54
N ASP A 7 3.08 -6.64 8.99
CA ASP A 7 4.03 -6.05 8.05
C ASP A 7 4.57 -7.13 7.10
N TYR A 8 5.04 -6.71 5.91
CA TYR A 8 5.69 -7.59 4.94
C TYR A 8 7.08 -7.11 4.57
N GLU A 9 7.98 -8.09 4.48
CA GLU A 9 9.17 -7.95 3.64
C GLU A 9 8.90 -8.52 2.25
N THR A 10 9.50 -7.92 1.23
CA THR A 10 9.17 -8.21 -0.17
C THR A 10 10.41 -8.16 -1.04
N TRP A 11 10.37 -8.82 -2.19
CA TRP A 11 11.48 -8.81 -3.15
C TRP A 11 11.60 -7.52 -3.97
N GLY A 12 10.71 -6.55 -3.77
CA GLY A 12 10.69 -5.28 -4.50
C GLY A 12 9.47 -4.43 -4.17
N LYS A 13 9.38 -3.24 -4.78
CA LYS A 13 8.38 -2.21 -4.42
C LYS A 13 7.14 -2.19 -5.31
N ASP A 14 7.13 -2.92 -6.43
CA ASP A 14 5.98 -3.01 -7.31
C ASP A 14 4.99 -4.04 -6.76
N VAL A 15 3.97 -3.56 -6.06
CA VAL A 15 2.95 -4.40 -5.41
C VAL A 15 2.24 -5.36 -6.38
N ARG A 16 2.19 -5.03 -7.69
CA ARG A 16 1.55 -5.89 -8.69
C ARG A 16 2.46 -7.01 -9.16
N ARG A 17 3.77 -6.76 -9.20
CA ARG A 17 4.76 -7.66 -9.81
C ARG A 17 5.57 -8.43 -8.80
N ASP A 18 6.06 -7.75 -7.78
CA ASP A 18 6.96 -8.31 -6.80
C ASP A 18 6.21 -9.24 -5.84
N ARG A 19 6.95 -10.13 -5.17
CA ARG A 19 6.39 -11.12 -4.25
C ARG A 19 6.83 -10.84 -2.82
N ILE A 20 6.03 -11.32 -1.89
CA ILE A 20 6.32 -11.25 -0.46
C ILE A 20 7.38 -12.31 -0.13
N VAL A 21 8.36 -11.97 0.70
CA VAL A 21 9.36 -12.92 1.22
C VAL A 21 9.09 -13.28 2.67
N GLN A 22 8.55 -12.36 3.46
CA GLN A 22 8.27 -12.57 4.87
C GLN A 22 6.98 -11.86 5.28
N PHE A 23 6.29 -12.44 6.25
CA PHE A 23 5.18 -11.83 6.97
C PHE A 23 5.44 -11.89 8.46
N GLY A 24 5.23 -10.76 9.14
CA GLY A 24 5.16 -10.64 10.59
C GLY A 24 3.74 -10.26 11.00
N GLY A 25 3.22 -10.86 12.06
CA GLY A 25 1.87 -10.56 12.53
C GLY A 25 1.69 -10.74 14.03
N VAL A 26 0.93 -9.85 14.67
CA VAL A 26 0.61 -9.92 16.11
C VAL A 26 -0.87 -9.57 16.31
N ARG A 27 -1.56 -10.37 17.11
CA ARG A 27 -2.96 -10.12 17.49
C ARG A 27 -3.04 -9.50 18.87
N THR A 28 -3.85 -8.46 19.02
CA THR A 28 -4.10 -7.80 20.31
C THR A 28 -5.58 -7.61 20.58
N ASP A 29 -5.93 -7.42 21.85
CA ASP A 29 -7.22 -6.86 22.24
C ASP A 29 -7.29 -5.34 21.98
N GLU A 30 -8.39 -4.71 22.39
CA GLU A 30 -8.62 -3.26 22.27
C GLU A 30 -7.69 -2.42 23.16
N GLU A 31 -7.13 -3.03 24.20
CA GLU A 31 -6.15 -2.42 25.11
C GLU A 31 -4.72 -2.47 24.56
N LEU A 32 -4.55 -3.10 23.38
CA LEU A 32 -3.27 -3.36 22.72
C LEU A 32 -2.41 -4.38 23.47
N VAL A 33 -3.04 -5.29 24.23
CA VAL A 33 -2.39 -6.42 24.90
C VAL A 33 -2.38 -7.60 23.93
N GLU A 34 -1.21 -8.23 23.77
CA GLU A 34 -1.01 -9.39 22.90
C GLU A 34 -1.83 -10.58 23.37
N LEU A 35 -2.56 -11.20 22.44
CA LEU A 35 -3.44 -12.35 22.70
C LEU A 35 -2.76 -13.70 22.40
N ALA A 36 -1.66 -13.68 21.66
CA ALA A 36 -0.88 -14.84 21.26
C ALA A 36 0.55 -14.42 20.90
N PRO A 37 1.51 -15.37 20.84
CA PRO A 37 2.85 -15.10 20.32
C PRO A 37 2.82 -14.55 18.88
N PRO A 38 3.83 -13.75 18.48
CA PRO A 38 3.95 -13.28 17.10
C PRO A 38 4.01 -14.42 16.08
N ILE A 39 3.42 -14.18 14.92
CA ILE A 39 3.45 -15.03 13.75
C ILE A 39 4.58 -14.54 12.84
N GLN A 40 5.46 -15.45 12.46
CA GLN A 40 6.55 -15.20 11.51
C GLN A 40 6.50 -16.27 10.43
N LEU A 41 6.25 -15.85 9.18
CA LEU A 41 6.20 -16.75 8.04
C LEU A 41 7.17 -16.27 6.97
N LYS A 42 7.84 -17.20 6.30
CA LYS A 42 8.59 -16.92 5.06
C LYS A 42 7.87 -17.54 3.88
N CYS A 43 7.94 -16.88 2.73
CA CYS A 43 7.41 -17.39 1.48
C CYS A 43 8.56 -17.84 0.57
N LYS A 44 8.42 -19.04 0.03
CA LYS A 44 9.37 -19.62 -0.92
C LYS A 44 9.31 -18.86 -2.25
N PRO A 45 10.43 -18.31 -2.76
CA PRO A 45 10.45 -17.71 -4.09
C PRO A 45 10.28 -18.78 -5.18
N GLY A 46 9.34 -18.52 -6.10
CA GLY A 46 9.09 -19.32 -7.31
C GLY A 46 9.94 -18.91 -8.50
N LEU A 47 9.85 -19.63 -9.62
CA LEU A 47 10.59 -19.35 -10.86
C LEU A 47 10.15 -18.04 -11.55
N ASP A 48 8.92 -17.60 -11.31
CA ASP A 48 8.34 -16.37 -11.84
C ASP A 48 8.56 -15.15 -10.94
N CYS A 49 9.30 -15.32 -9.83
CA CYS A 49 9.54 -14.30 -8.83
C CYS A 49 10.76 -13.43 -9.20
N PRO A 50 10.58 -12.13 -9.50
CA PRO A 50 11.71 -11.22 -9.56
C PRO A 50 12.32 -11.04 -8.16
N ILE A 51 13.65 -10.96 -8.09
CA ILE A 51 14.39 -10.70 -6.84
C ILE A 51 15.20 -9.42 -7.02
N GLY A 52 14.79 -8.35 -6.33
CA GLY A 52 15.47 -7.06 -6.33
C GLY A 52 16.58 -7.01 -5.27
N PRO A 53 17.87 -6.87 -5.66
CA PRO A 53 18.99 -6.71 -4.73
C PRO A 53 18.82 -5.58 -3.74
N GLY A 54 18.23 -4.47 -4.18
CA GLY A 54 17.93 -3.32 -3.32
C GLY A 54 16.90 -3.62 -2.22
N ALA A 55 16.06 -4.64 -2.38
CA ALA A 55 15.19 -5.11 -1.29
C ALA A 55 15.96 -6.02 -0.33
N VAL A 56 16.78 -6.93 -0.89
CA VAL A 56 17.65 -7.82 -0.10
C VAL A 56 18.63 -7.05 0.78
N SER A 57 19.16 -5.93 0.31
CA SER A 57 20.05 -5.06 1.11
C SER A 57 19.35 -4.40 2.29
N VAL A 58 18.03 -4.27 2.24
CA VAL A 58 17.21 -3.70 3.32
C VAL A 58 16.85 -4.80 4.31
N HIS A 59 16.13 -5.84 3.89
CA HIS A 59 15.61 -6.88 4.78
C HIS A 59 16.62 -7.98 5.14
N GLY A 60 17.73 -8.09 4.42
CA GLY A 60 18.80 -9.08 4.69
C GLY A 60 18.45 -10.54 4.36
N ILE A 61 17.19 -10.87 4.13
CA ILE A 61 16.74 -12.24 3.76
C ILE A 61 17.25 -12.66 2.38
N MET A 62 18.05 -13.73 2.35
CA MET A 62 18.59 -14.27 1.10
C MET A 62 17.61 -15.23 0.39
N PRO A 63 17.58 -15.27 -0.95
CA PRO A 63 16.66 -16.15 -1.70
C PRO A 63 16.82 -17.63 -1.38
N MET A 64 18.06 -18.11 -1.19
CA MET A 64 18.31 -19.51 -0.86
C MET A 64 17.84 -19.85 0.56
N GLN A 65 17.92 -18.89 1.49
CA GLN A 65 17.34 -19.03 2.82
C GLN A 65 15.82 -19.12 2.73
N ALA A 66 15.17 -18.15 2.08
CA ALA A 66 13.72 -18.15 1.89
C ALA A 66 13.22 -19.41 1.15
N HIS A 67 14.00 -19.95 0.21
CA HIS A 67 13.64 -21.17 -0.49
C HIS A 67 13.67 -22.43 0.38
N ARG A 68 14.55 -22.48 1.38
CA ARG A 68 14.68 -23.62 2.32
C ARG A 68 13.70 -23.54 3.47
N GLU A 69 13.49 -22.34 4.01
CA GLU A 69 12.70 -22.10 5.23
C GLU A 69 11.25 -21.69 4.92
N GLY A 70 10.98 -21.22 3.71
CA GLY A 70 9.69 -20.65 3.34
C GLY A 70 8.64 -21.69 2.92
N LEU A 71 7.38 -21.31 3.10
CA LEU A 71 6.21 -22.06 2.66
C LEU A 71 5.92 -21.82 1.18
N PRO A 72 5.29 -22.76 0.46
CA PRO A 72 4.64 -22.47 -0.82
C PRO A 72 3.68 -21.28 -0.70
N GLU A 73 3.57 -20.44 -1.74
CA GLU A 73 2.77 -19.19 -1.69
C GLU A 73 1.29 -19.48 -1.35
N SER A 74 0.74 -20.62 -1.81
CA SER A 74 -0.62 -21.06 -1.47
C SER A 74 -0.86 -21.29 0.02
N GLU A 75 0.08 -21.94 0.70
CA GLU A 75 0.01 -22.22 2.13
C GLU A 75 0.29 -20.95 2.95
N PHE A 76 1.27 -20.16 2.52
CA PHE A 76 1.56 -18.84 3.07
C PHE A 76 0.31 -17.93 3.03
N ALA A 77 -0.35 -17.84 1.87
CA ALA A 77 -1.59 -17.09 1.68
C ALA A 77 -2.73 -17.65 2.53
N ARG A 78 -2.84 -18.97 2.69
CA ARG A 78 -3.88 -19.62 3.51
C ARG A 78 -3.75 -19.22 4.98
N LEU A 79 -2.53 -19.25 5.53
CA LEU A 79 -2.27 -18.89 6.93
C LEU A 79 -2.55 -17.41 7.20
N ILE A 80 -2.08 -16.52 6.33
CA ILE A 80 -2.36 -15.08 6.45
C ILE A 80 -3.86 -14.80 6.33
N HIS A 81 -4.53 -15.42 5.36
CA HIS A 81 -5.97 -15.27 5.18
C HIS A 81 -6.75 -15.71 6.42
N ALA A 82 -6.33 -16.78 7.09
CA ALA A 82 -6.99 -17.26 8.32
C ALA A 82 -6.94 -16.21 9.45
N GLU A 83 -5.80 -15.54 9.61
CA GLU A 83 -5.66 -14.47 10.60
C GLU A 83 -6.43 -13.21 10.24
N LEU A 84 -6.24 -12.69 9.01
CA LEU A 84 -6.87 -11.44 8.58
C LEU A 84 -8.38 -11.56 8.44
N SER A 85 -8.91 -12.77 8.17
CA SER A 85 -10.34 -13.01 7.97
C SER A 85 -11.08 -13.44 9.25
N LYS A 86 -10.39 -13.55 10.39
CA LYS A 86 -11.04 -13.83 11.67
C LYS A 86 -12.08 -12.74 11.96
N ARG A 87 -13.30 -13.14 12.34
CA ARG A 87 -14.44 -12.24 12.58
C ARG A 87 -14.10 -11.11 13.56
N GLY A 88 -14.46 -9.89 13.20
CA GLY A 88 -14.28 -8.70 14.05
C GLY A 88 -12.83 -8.21 14.15
N THR A 89 -11.96 -8.62 13.21
CA THR A 89 -10.56 -8.19 13.14
C THR A 89 -10.46 -6.82 12.48
N CYS A 90 -9.71 -5.92 13.11
CA CYS A 90 -9.20 -4.73 12.46
C CYS A 90 -7.73 -4.93 12.11
N SER A 91 -7.41 -5.16 10.84
CA SER A 91 -6.03 -5.33 10.40
C SER A 91 -5.32 -3.98 10.35
N VAL A 92 -4.16 -3.87 10.98
CA VAL A 92 -3.43 -2.60 11.15
C VAL A 92 -2.04 -2.72 10.55
N ALA A 93 -1.68 -1.73 9.72
CA ALA A 93 -0.34 -1.56 9.18
C ALA A 93 0.20 -0.15 9.48
N TYR A 94 1.46 0.09 9.10
CA TYR A 94 2.09 1.41 9.14
C TYR A 94 2.54 1.80 7.74
N ASN A 95 1.88 2.76 7.12
CA ASN A 95 2.07 3.10 5.69
C ASN A 95 1.65 1.96 4.73
N GLY A 96 0.79 1.05 5.17
CA GLY A 96 0.36 -0.12 4.40
C GLY A 96 -0.73 0.15 3.36
N MET A 97 -1.40 1.31 3.38
CA MET A 97 -2.51 1.61 2.43
C MET A 97 -2.10 1.54 0.96
N GLY A 98 -0.88 1.95 0.64
CA GLY A 98 -0.31 1.86 -0.70
C GLY A 98 0.62 0.67 -0.93
N PHE A 99 0.84 -0.15 0.10
CA PHE A 99 1.83 -1.23 0.09
C PHE A 99 1.29 -2.53 0.69
N ASP A 100 1.34 -2.74 2.00
CA ASP A 100 0.98 -4.03 2.65
C ASP A 100 -0.46 -4.49 2.37
N HIS A 101 -1.43 -3.56 2.38
CA HIS A 101 -2.81 -3.88 2.03
C HIS A 101 -2.94 -4.26 0.55
N GLU A 102 -2.16 -3.62 -0.34
CA GLU A 102 -2.11 -3.95 -1.77
C GLU A 102 -1.39 -5.29 -2.01
N MET A 103 -0.29 -5.56 -1.31
CA MET A 103 0.40 -6.84 -1.30
C MET A 103 -0.51 -7.97 -0.83
N THR A 104 -1.32 -7.73 0.20
CA THR A 104 -2.33 -8.69 0.68
C THR A 104 -3.39 -8.99 -0.40
N ARG A 105 -3.93 -7.95 -1.05
CA ARG A 105 -4.87 -8.10 -2.17
C ARG A 105 -4.27 -8.94 -3.29
N MET A 106 -3.05 -8.62 -3.68
CA MET A 106 -2.33 -9.29 -4.76
C MET A 106 -1.96 -10.74 -4.41
N LEU A 107 -1.56 -11.00 -3.15
CA LEU A 107 -1.30 -12.34 -2.62
C LEU A 107 -2.57 -13.21 -2.73
N PHE A 108 -3.70 -12.72 -2.24
CA PHE A 108 -4.97 -13.46 -2.27
C PHE A 108 -5.48 -13.64 -3.70
N TYR A 109 -5.41 -12.60 -4.52
CA TYR A 109 -5.81 -12.65 -5.92
C TYR A 109 -5.08 -13.74 -6.71
N ARG A 110 -3.75 -13.81 -6.60
CA ARG A 110 -2.95 -14.85 -7.29
C ARG A 110 -3.13 -16.25 -6.69
N ASN A 111 -3.57 -16.32 -5.44
CA ASN A 111 -3.87 -17.56 -4.74
C ASN A 111 -5.37 -17.87 -4.69
N LEU A 112 -6.13 -17.36 -5.68
CA LEU A 112 -7.54 -17.68 -5.94
C LEU A 112 -8.49 -17.42 -4.76
N ARG A 113 -8.11 -16.51 -3.86
CA ARG A 113 -8.91 -16.06 -2.72
C ARG A 113 -9.49 -14.68 -3.02
N ASP A 114 -10.66 -14.39 -2.45
CA ASP A 114 -11.23 -13.04 -2.52
C ASP A 114 -10.23 -12.02 -1.97
N PRO A 115 -9.76 -11.07 -2.79
CA PRO A 115 -8.70 -10.15 -2.39
C PRO A 115 -9.19 -9.04 -1.43
N TYR A 116 -10.49 -8.90 -1.24
CA TYR A 116 -11.11 -7.79 -0.50
C TYR A 116 -11.86 -8.23 0.76
N ALA A 117 -12.45 -9.43 0.79
CA ALA A 117 -13.37 -9.87 1.85
C ALA A 117 -12.77 -9.79 3.26
N TRP A 118 -11.48 -10.10 3.42
CA TRP A 118 -10.79 -10.05 4.72
C TRP A 118 -10.91 -8.68 5.42
N ALA A 119 -11.07 -7.60 4.64
CA ALA A 119 -11.04 -6.21 5.11
C ALA A 119 -12.42 -5.66 5.51
N TRP A 120 -13.51 -6.37 5.26
CA TRP A 120 -14.88 -5.87 5.51
C TRP A 120 -15.90 -6.94 5.91
N LYS A 121 -15.73 -8.18 5.46
CA LYS A 121 -16.68 -9.27 5.74
C LYS A 121 -16.65 -9.62 7.22
N HIS A 122 -17.78 -10.09 7.75
CA HIS A 122 -17.93 -10.49 9.16
C HIS A 122 -17.58 -9.39 10.20
N GLY A 123 -17.76 -8.12 9.82
CA GLY A 123 -17.47 -6.99 10.72
C GLY A 123 -15.98 -6.66 10.82
N ASN A 124 -15.16 -7.17 9.90
CA ASN A 124 -13.75 -6.80 9.81
C ASN A 124 -13.59 -5.36 9.30
N THR A 125 -12.45 -4.77 9.63
CA THR A 125 -12.01 -3.46 9.13
C THR A 125 -10.50 -3.49 8.88
N TYR A 126 -9.96 -2.41 8.33
CA TYR A 126 -8.52 -2.22 8.25
C TYR A 126 -8.15 -0.76 8.51
N TRP A 127 -6.93 -0.53 8.96
CA TRP A 127 -6.47 0.77 9.43
C TRP A 127 -4.97 0.95 9.19
N ASP A 128 -4.55 2.20 9.06
CA ASP A 128 -3.16 2.58 8.89
C ASP A 128 -2.83 3.68 9.90
N THR A 129 -1.77 3.47 10.68
CA THR A 129 -1.44 4.34 11.81
C THR A 129 -0.53 5.51 11.42
N LEU A 130 0.00 5.57 10.19
CA LEU A 130 0.87 6.66 9.76
C LEU A 130 0.16 8.03 9.84
N GLU A 131 -1.10 8.11 9.41
CA GLU A 131 -1.82 9.40 9.44
C GLU A 131 -2.28 9.79 10.84
N LEU A 132 -2.45 8.80 11.73
CA LEU A 132 -2.55 9.06 13.16
C LEU A 132 -1.24 9.67 13.70
N MET A 133 -0.07 9.17 13.32
CA MET A 133 1.21 9.75 13.77
C MET A 133 1.38 11.19 13.30
N ARG A 134 1.02 11.48 12.05
CA ARG A 134 1.05 12.85 11.51
C ARG A 134 0.05 13.76 12.22
N ALA A 135 -1.14 13.26 12.52
CA ALA A 135 -2.15 14.03 13.25
C ALA A 135 -1.73 14.28 14.70
N ALA A 136 -1.12 13.29 15.37
CA ALA A 136 -0.57 13.45 16.70
C ALA A 136 0.55 14.52 16.71
N PHE A 137 1.44 14.51 15.72
CA PHE A 137 2.47 15.56 15.61
C PHE A 137 1.91 16.98 15.51
N LEU A 138 0.77 17.15 14.82
CA LEU A 138 0.11 18.44 14.70
C LEU A 138 -0.66 18.83 15.99
N LEU A 139 -1.55 17.94 16.43
CA LEU A 139 -2.63 18.22 17.38
C LEU A 139 -2.31 17.83 18.83
N ARG A 140 -1.52 16.76 19.01
CA ARG A 140 -1.14 16.16 20.30
C ARG A 140 0.37 15.87 20.33
N PRO A 141 1.26 16.88 20.15
CA PRO A 141 2.71 16.64 20.07
C PRO A 141 3.28 15.95 21.32
N GLU A 142 2.61 16.05 22.46
CA GLU A 142 2.91 15.36 23.72
C GLU A 142 2.66 13.84 23.68
N ALA A 143 1.96 13.33 22.66
CA ALA A 143 1.68 11.91 22.50
C ALA A 143 2.97 11.07 22.42
N LEU A 144 4.06 11.65 21.92
CA LEU A 144 5.39 11.07 21.91
C LEU A 144 6.37 11.96 22.67
N LYS A 145 7.40 11.35 23.29
CA LYS A 145 8.42 12.09 24.06
C LYS A 145 9.25 12.99 23.12
N ARG A 146 9.56 12.48 21.92
CA ARG A 146 10.41 13.13 20.92
C ARG A 146 9.91 12.84 19.51
N TRP A 147 9.81 13.89 18.70
CA TRP A 147 9.58 13.76 17.26
C TRP A 147 10.92 13.84 16.53
N PRO A 148 11.39 12.74 15.91
CA PRO A 148 12.70 12.70 15.27
C PRO A 148 12.74 13.62 14.06
N LYS A 149 13.95 14.13 13.78
CA LYS A 149 14.22 14.99 12.62
C LYS A 149 15.29 14.34 11.75
N LYS A 150 15.16 14.52 10.43
CA LYS A 150 16.20 14.17 9.47
C LYS A 150 17.39 15.13 9.61
N SER A 151 18.51 14.81 8.95
CA SER A 151 19.67 15.69 8.83
C SER A 151 19.33 17.09 8.28
N SER A 152 18.28 17.19 7.46
CA SER A 152 17.77 18.46 6.94
C SER A 152 16.96 19.29 7.97
N GLY A 153 16.80 18.82 9.21
CA GLY A 153 15.98 19.45 10.25
C GLY A 153 14.47 19.23 10.13
N LYS A 154 14.00 18.58 9.05
CA LYS A 154 12.58 18.26 8.84
C LYS A 154 12.14 17.08 9.72
N PRO A 155 10.92 17.07 10.27
CA PRO A 155 10.37 15.91 10.97
C PRO A 155 10.41 14.63 10.12
N SER A 156 10.64 13.48 10.77
CA SER A 156 10.51 12.17 10.14
C SER A 156 9.42 11.35 10.83
N PHE A 157 8.68 10.60 10.02
CA PHE A 157 7.65 9.65 10.46
C PHE A 157 8.03 8.21 10.10
N GLN A 158 9.30 7.95 9.82
CA GLN A 158 9.79 6.58 9.65
C GLN A 158 9.74 5.87 11.00
N LEU A 159 9.20 4.64 11.00
CA LEU A 159 8.95 3.88 12.22
C LEU A 159 10.23 3.61 13.01
N GLU A 160 11.33 3.31 12.32
CA GLU A 160 12.67 3.16 12.90
C GLU A 160 13.06 4.38 13.75
N PHE A 161 13.02 5.59 13.17
CA PHE A 161 13.38 6.82 13.89
C PHE A 161 12.40 7.18 15.01
N LEU A 162 11.11 6.89 14.82
CA LEU A 162 10.12 7.10 15.90
C LEU A 162 10.42 6.18 17.08
N SER A 163 10.75 4.93 16.80
CA SER A 163 11.07 3.91 17.79
C SER A 163 12.35 4.27 18.54
N GLU A 164 13.43 4.58 17.83
CA GLU A 164 14.70 5.01 18.41
C GLU A 164 14.54 6.24 19.33
N ALA A 165 13.68 7.20 18.93
CA ALA A 165 13.50 8.43 19.68
C ALA A 165 12.62 8.27 20.94
N ASN A 166 11.78 7.23 21.02
CA ASN A 166 10.71 7.15 22.03
C ASN A 166 10.70 5.87 22.89
N LEU A 167 11.36 4.80 22.44
CA LEU A 167 11.39 3.51 23.14
C LEU A 167 12.73 3.34 23.87
N ASP A 168 12.68 2.84 25.11
CA ASP A 168 13.88 2.69 25.96
C ASP A 168 14.67 1.40 25.62
N SER A 169 14.08 0.47 24.87
CA SER A 169 14.67 -0.80 24.48
C SER A 169 15.41 -0.70 23.15
N ARG A 170 16.75 -0.69 23.20
CA ARG A 170 17.57 -1.23 22.11
C ARG A 170 17.37 -2.74 22.07
N SER A 171 16.31 -3.22 21.41
CA SER A 171 16.32 -4.57 20.84
C SER A 171 17.35 -4.57 19.72
N SER A 172 18.61 -4.74 20.09
CA SER A 172 19.78 -4.70 19.23
C SER A 172 19.94 -5.96 18.37
N GLU A 173 18.85 -6.43 17.77
CA GLU A 173 18.94 -7.26 16.57
C GLU A 173 18.42 -6.41 15.42
N SER A 174 19.34 -5.58 14.95
CA SER A 174 19.24 -4.83 13.70
C SER A 174 19.18 -5.81 12.53
N SER A 175 17.98 -6.27 12.25
CA SER A 175 17.57 -6.73 10.93
C SER A 175 16.16 -6.19 10.71
N HIS A 176 15.93 -5.52 9.57
CA HIS A 176 14.57 -5.24 9.09
C HIS A 176 13.87 -6.60 8.91
N ASP A 177 13.15 -6.99 9.96
CA ASP A 177 12.38 -8.22 10.11
C ASP A 177 10.96 -7.77 10.38
N ALA A 178 10.01 -8.26 9.58
CA ALA A 178 8.60 -7.90 9.68
C ALA A 178 8.03 -8.04 11.10
N VAL A 179 8.53 -8.98 11.92
CA VAL A 179 8.10 -9.12 13.32
C VAL A 179 8.60 -7.97 14.19
N ALA A 180 9.84 -7.53 13.99
CA ALA A 180 10.42 -6.41 14.71
C ALA A 180 9.69 -5.10 14.37
N ASP A 181 9.36 -4.89 13.10
CA ASP A 181 8.60 -3.72 12.66
C ASP A 181 7.17 -3.72 13.21
N VAL A 182 6.51 -4.88 13.29
CA VAL A 182 5.22 -5.00 14.00
C VAL A 182 5.35 -4.67 15.49
N ALA A 183 6.40 -5.14 16.16
CA ALA A 183 6.64 -4.83 17.57
C ALA A 183 6.86 -3.32 17.80
N HIS A 184 7.66 -2.68 16.94
CA HIS A 184 7.88 -1.23 16.96
C HIS A 184 6.58 -0.45 16.71
N MET A 185 5.80 -0.87 15.70
CA MET A 185 4.50 -0.28 15.37
C MET A 185 3.56 -0.33 16.57
N LEU A 186 3.42 -1.50 17.20
CA LEU A 186 2.57 -1.70 18.36
C LEU A 186 3.04 -0.88 19.58
N ALA A 187 4.35 -0.80 19.82
CA ALA A 187 4.90 -0.03 20.93
C ALA A 187 4.65 1.48 20.76
N ILE A 188 4.83 2.03 19.56
CA ILE A 188 4.51 3.43 19.27
C ILE A 188 3.00 3.69 19.36
N ALA A 189 2.18 2.78 18.85
CA ALA A 189 0.72 2.86 18.96
C ALA A 189 0.25 2.90 20.43
N ARG A 190 0.86 2.09 21.32
CA ARG A 190 0.59 2.11 22.77
C ARG A 190 0.84 3.49 23.38
N LEU A 191 1.96 4.14 23.03
CA LEU A 191 2.26 5.49 23.54
C LEU A 191 1.20 6.52 23.12
N VAL A 192 0.82 6.53 21.84
CA VAL A 192 -0.20 7.46 21.33
C VAL A 192 -1.55 7.18 21.97
N ARG A 193 -1.95 5.91 22.07
CA ARG A 193 -3.19 5.50 22.74
C ARG A 193 -3.21 5.96 24.19
N GLU A 194 -2.13 5.78 24.94
CA GLU A 194 -2.06 6.13 26.35
C GLU A 194 -2.19 7.65 26.57
N ARG A 195 -1.46 8.45 25.79
CA ARG A 195 -1.28 9.90 26.00
C ARG A 195 -2.23 10.78 25.21
N ALA A 196 -2.86 10.25 24.16
CA ALA A 196 -3.80 10.95 23.30
C ALA A 196 -5.03 10.06 22.99
N ARG A 197 -5.70 9.57 24.05
CA ARG A 197 -6.81 8.61 23.98
C ARG A 197 -7.97 9.06 23.08
N ASP A 198 -8.31 10.34 23.14
CA ASP A 198 -9.37 10.94 22.34
C ASP A 198 -9.00 11.01 20.85
N LEU A 199 -7.78 11.45 20.52
CA LEU A 199 -7.25 11.44 19.17
C LEU A 199 -7.18 10.02 18.60
N TRP A 200 -6.74 9.05 19.41
CA TRP A 200 -6.75 7.64 19.06
C TRP A 200 -8.16 7.15 18.70
N ALA A 201 -9.14 7.39 19.59
CA ALA A 201 -10.52 6.97 19.37
C ALA A 201 -11.13 7.64 18.13
N TYR A 202 -10.85 8.94 17.94
CA TYR A 202 -11.28 9.70 16.78
C TYR A 202 -10.71 9.11 15.48
N ALA A 203 -9.38 8.95 15.41
CA ALA A 203 -8.68 8.42 14.24
C ALA A 203 -9.11 6.99 13.90
N LEU A 204 -9.29 6.15 14.92
CA LEU A 204 -9.78 4.80 14.76
C LEU A 204 -11.20 4.80 14.16
N GLY A 205 -12.06 5.73 14.58
CA GLY A 205 -13.41 5.93 14.03
C GLY A 205 -13.43 6.24 12.52
N LEU A 206 -12.38 6.87 11.99
CA LEU A 206 -12.25 7.19 10.56
C LEU A 206 -12.03 5.96 9.67
N ARG A 207 -11.75 4.78 10.24
CA ARG A 207 -11.71 3.53 9.46
C ARG A 207 -13.05 3.18 8.81
N PHE A 208 -14.14 3.71 9.34
CA PHE A 208 -15.45 3.55 8.75
C PHE A 208 -15.68 4.61 7.68
N LYS A 209 -15.83 4.14 6.45
CA LYS A 209 -16.21 4.95 5.28
C LYS A 209 -17.38 5.89 5.55
N LYS A 210 -18.39 5.44 6.31
CA LYS A 210 -19.57 6.25 6.65
C LYS A 210 -19.17 7.49 7.47
N THR A 211 -18.38 7.33 8.53
CA THR A 211 -17.88 8.44 9.36
C THR A 211 -17.17 9.49 8.52
N VAL A 212 -16.29 9.04 7.62
CA VAL A 212 -15.55 9.92 6.71
C VAL A 212 -16.48 10.68 5.76
N LEU A 213 -17.49 10.00 5.19
CA LEU A 213 -18.48 10.65 4.33
C LEU A 213 -19.34 11.66 5.08
N ASP A 214 -19.72 11.36 6.32
CA ASP A 214 -20.53 12.26 7.14
C ASP A 214 -19.76 13.57 7.44
N ILE A 215 -18.44 13.50 7.66
CA ILE A 215 -17.57 14.68 7.80
C ILE A 215 -17.47 15.46 6.49
N ILE A 216 -17.23 14.79 5.36
CA ILE A 216 -16.98 15.47 4.07
C ILE A 216 -18.25 16.09 3.47
N ARG A 217 -19.42 15.55 3.81
CA ARG A 217 -20.72 16.07 3.35
C ARG A 217 -21.17 17.32 4.10
N THR A 218 -20.45 17.72 5.15
CA THR A 218 -20.66 19.02 5.78
C THR A 218 -20.25 20.16 4.84
N THR A 219 -20.76 21.36 5.10
CA THR A 219 -20.39 22.56 4.33
C THR A 219 -19.23 23.32 4.93
N GLU A 220 -18.69 22.90 6.07
CA GLU A 220 -17.57 23.57 6.74
C GLU A 220 -16.20 23.18 6.13
N PRO A 221 -15.13 23.94 6.41
CA PRO A 221 -13.78 23.49 6.15
C PRO A 221 -13.47 22.19 6.89
N VAL A 222 -12.65 21.33 6.27
CA VAL A 222 -12.24 20.04 6.83
C VAL A 222 -10.72 20.02 6.93
N LEU A 223 -10.20 19.80 8.14
CA LEU A 223 -8.79 19.45 8.36
C LEU A 223 -8.50 18.14 7.64
N HIS A 224 -7.45 18.11 6.82
CA HIS A 224 -6.95 16.92 6.17
C HIS A 224 -5.46 16.77 6.49
N VAL A 225 -5.12 15.68 7.18
CA VAL A 225 -3.74 15.32 7.51
C VAL A 225 -3.29 14.20 6.59
N VAL A 226 -2.23 14.44 5.81
CA VAL A 226 -1.78 13.50 4.79
C VAL A 226 -0.34 13.75 4.36
N GLY A 227 0.38 12.68 4.01
CA GLY A 227 1.79 12.75 3.62
C GLY A 227 2.12 13.51 2.35
N GLN A 228 1.15 13.83 1.47
CA GLN A 228 1.43 14.65 0.28
C GLN A 228 1.58 16.14 0.61
N ILE A 229 1.26 16.56 1.83
CA ILE A 229 1.56 17.91 2.32
C ILE A 229 2.94 17.90 2.97
N ASP A 230 3.79 18.86 2.60
CA ASP A 230 5.16 18.92 3.12
C ASP A 230 5.19 19.06 4.65
N THR A 231 6.19 18.43 5.27
CA THR A 231 6.39 18.44 6.72
C THR A 231 6.55 19.84 7.33
N SER A 232 6.96 20.85 6.54
CA SER A 232 7.01 22.26 6.98
C SER A 232 5.62 22.85 7.26
N ARG A 233 4.56 22.24 6.73
CA ARG A 233 3.16 22.52 7.03
C ARG A 233 2.54 21.43 7.91
N HIS A 234 3.38 20.69 8.64
CA HIS A 234 2.97 19.60 9.54
C HIS A 234 2.12 18.51 8.85
N CYS A 235 2.33 18.31 7.55
CA CYS A 235 1.56 17.36 6.74
C CYS A 235 0.04 17.61 6.78
N ALA A 236 -0.39 18.87 6.93
CA ALA A 236 -1.80 19.19 7.09
C ALA A 236 -2.23 20.45 6.31
N THR A 237 -3.50 20.47 5.94
CA THR A 237 -4.16 21.63 5.35
C THR A 237 -5.66 21.63 5.67
N LEU A 238 -6.34 22.72 5.33
CA LEU A 238 -7.80 22.80 5.34
C LEU A 238 -8.35 22.64 3.92
N LEU A 239 -9.37 21.81 3.79
CA LEU A 239 -10.08 21.58 2.54
C LEU A 239 -11.47 22.23 2.59
N THR A 240 -11.91 22.78 1.46
CA THR A 240 -13.35 22.90 1.19
C THR A 240 -13.80 21.67 0.42
N PRO A 241 -14.72 20.84 0.95
CA PRO A 241 -15.27 19.71 0.21
C PRO A 241 -15.91 20.17 -1.11
N LEU A 242 -15.61 19.46 -2.21
CA LEU A 242 -16.11 19.80 -3.55
C LEU A 242 -17.08 18.76 -4.10
N ASP A 243 -16.73 17.47 -4.05
CA ASP A 243 -17.54 16.36 -4.56
C ASP A 243 -17.14 15.04 -3.90
N TYR A 244 -18.07 14.08 -3.92
CA TYR A 244 -17.85 12.70 -3.52
C TYR A 244 -18.42 11.77 -4.60
N ARG A 245 -17.57 10.90 -5.17
CA ARG A 245 -17.94 9.99 -6.28
C ARG A 245 -17.89 8.53 -5.89
N ASN A 246 -18.84 7.76 -6.40
CA ASN A 246 -18.96 6.29 -6.25
C ASN A 246 -18.86 5.82 -4.79
N GLY A 247 -19.16 6.71 -3.84
CA GLY A 247 -18.98 6.54 -2.40
C GLY A 247 -17.53 6.41 -1.91
N ASN A 248 -16.55 6.03 -2.73
CA ASN A 248 -15.19 5.70 -2.27
C ASN A 248 -14.17 6.82 -2.45
N SER A 249 -14.45 7.83 -3.27
CA SER A 249 -13.51 8.93 -3.55
C SER A 249 -14.15 10.27 -3.21
N ALA A 250 -13.38 11.13 -2.54
CA ALA A 250 -13.75 12.51 -2.26
C ALA A 250 -12.72 13.46 -2.85
N TYR A 251 -13.18 14.66 -3.18
CA TYR A 251 -12.39 15.76 -3.72
C TYR A 251 -12.59 17.00 -2.87
N GLY A 252 -11.50 17.69 -2.55
CA GLY A 252 -11.53 18.92 -1.77
C GLY A 252 -10.53 19.94 -2.32
N PHE A 253 -10.87 21.22 -2.21
CA PHE A 253 -9.96 22.31 -2.56
C PHE A 253 -9.07 22.67 -1.37
N ASP A 254 -7.76 22.62 -1.56
CA ASP A 254 -6.74 23.00 -0.58
C ASP A 254 -6.71 24.52 -0.38
N LEU A 255 -7.25 24.98 0.77
CA LEU A 255 -7.43 26.39 1.12
C LEU A 255 -6.13 27.16 1.34
N SER A 256 -4.96 26.51 1.26
CA SER A 256 -3.69 27.23 1.17
C SER A 256 -3.48 27.92 -0.18
N ASN A 257 -4.30 27.58 -1.18
CA ASN A 257 -4.19 28.12 -2.52
C ASN A 257 -5.29 29.14 -2.78
N ASP A 258 -5.02 30.07 -3.69
CA ASP A 258 -6.01 31.01 -4.18
C ASP A 258 -7.02 30.30 -5.12
N PRO A 259 -8.34 30.32 -4.84
CA PRO A 259 -9.34 29.64 -5.66
C PRO A 259 -9.66 30.39 -6.96
N ARG A 260 -9.30 31.68 -7.10
CA ARG A 260 -9.69 32.51 -8.27
C ARG A 260 -9.40 31.88 -9.64
N PRO A 261 -8.27 31.18 -9.88
CA PRO A 261 -8.03 30.48 -11.14
C PRO A 261 -9.08 29.40 -11.45
N LEU A 262 -9.59 28.69 -10.42
CA LEU A 262 -10.62 27.65 -10.58
C LEU A 262 -12.00 28.25 -10.90
N LEU A 263 -12.27 29.48 -10.45
CA LEU A 263 -13.55 30.17 -10.63
C LEU A 263 -13.75 30.77 -12.03
N LYS A 264 -12.69 30.81 -12.85
CA LYS A 264 -12.79 31.30 -14.23
C LYS A 264 -13.54 30.30 -15.11
N PRO A 265 -14.28 30.75 -16.14
CA PRO A 265 -14.75 29.88 -17.21
C PRO A 265 -13.57 29.10 -17.83
N PHE A 266 -13.76 27.83 -18.15
CA PHE A 266 -12.69 26.95 -18.62
C PHE A 266 -12.12 27.36 -19.97
N GLU A 267 -12.94 27.99 -20.81
CA GLU A 267 -12.55 28.58 -22.08
C GLU A 267 -11.49 29.68 -21.88
N GLN A 268 -11.40 30.24 -20.67
CA GLN A 268 -10.43 31.26 -20.26
C GLN A 268 -9.26 30.67 -19.46
N TRP A 269 -9.19 29.36 -19.26
CA TRP A 269 -8.09 28.73 -18.54
C TRP A 269 -6.83 28.71 -19.38
N ILE A 270 -5.80 29.41 -18.92
CA ILE A 270 -4.44 29.27 -19.43
C ILE A 270 -3.77 28.00 -18.85
N PRO A 271 -2.72 27.45 -19.48
CA PRO A 271 -2.00 26.26 -18.98
C PRO A 271 -1.56 26.38 -17.52
N GLU A 272 -1.14 27.57 -17.08
CA GLU A 272 -0.73 27.84 -15.70
C GLU A 272 -1.90 27.75 -14.72
N ASP A 273 -3.06 28.27 -15.11
CA ASP A 273 -4.29 28.20 -14.30
C ASP A 273 -4.73 26.74 -14.13
N ARG A 274 -4.63 25.93 -15.19
CA ARG A 274 -4.85 24.47 -15.13
C ARG A 274 -3.93 23.81 -14.13
N ARG A 275 -2.61 24.03 -14.24
CA ARG A 275 -1.63 23.44 -13.33
C ARG A 275 -1.90 23.86 -11.88
N LYS A 276 -2.19 25.13 -11.63
CA LYS A 276 -2.48 25.62 -10.28
C LYS A 276 -3.77 25.03 -9.72
N ALA A 277 -4.84 24.99 -10.50
CA ALA A 277 -6.09 24.34 -10.11
C ALA A 277 -5.88 22.84 -9.79
N TRP A 278 -5.08 22.13 -10.61
CA TRP A 278 -4.76 20.73 -10.40
C TRP A 278 -3.95 20.48 -9.12
N CYS A 279 -2.98 21.34 -8.81
CA CYS A 279 -2.21 21.23 -7.57
C CYS A 279 -3.04 21.58 -6.32
N SER A 280 -4.15 22.31 -6.50
CA SER A 280 -5.01 22.78 -5.40
C SER A 280 -6.17 21.83 -5.11
N ILE A 281 -6.61 21.00 -6.06
CA ILE A 281 -7.62 19.97 -5.82
C ILE A 281 -6.92 18.71 -5.31
N ARG A 282 -7.32 18.27 -4.12
CA ARG A 282 -6.87 17.01 -3.52
C ARG A 282 -7.95 15.95 -3.70
N SER A 283 -7.52 14.74 -4.04
CA SER A 283 -8.39 13.56 -4.04
C SER A 283 -7.90 12.56 -3.01
N PHE A 284 -8.84 11.89 -2.34
CA PHE A 284 -8.52 10.85 -1.36
C PHE A 284 -9.62 9.80 -1.30
N LYS A 285 -9.30 8.65 -0.72
CA LYS A 285 -10.18 7.49 -0.66
C LYS A 285 -10.89 7.42 0.69
N CYS A 286 -12.21 7.54 0.68
CA CYS A 286 -13.03 7.52 1.89
C CYS A 286 -13.00 6.16 2.62
N ASN A 287 -12.66 5.09 1.90
CA ASN A 287 -12.56 3.74 2.44
C ASN A 287 -11.13 3.36 2.88
N GLN A 288 -10.15 4.27 2.83
CA GLN A 288 -8.76 4.02 3.23
C GLN A 288 -8.38 4.81 4.49
N SER A 289 -9.34 4.99 5.41
CA SER A 289 -9.12 5.62 6.71
C SER A 289 -8.39 6.98 6.65
N PRO A 290 -8.77 7.91 5.75
CA PRO A 290 -8.09 9.19 5.63
C PRO A 290 -8.28 9.99 6.92
N PHE A 291 -7.23 10.67 7.41
CA PHE A 291 -7.38 11.52 8.59
C PHE A 291 -8.04 12.83 8.20
N VAL A 292 -9.35 12.94 8.47
CA VAL A 292 -10.17 14.13 8.23
C VAL A 292 -10.93 14.55 9.50
N CYS A 293 -11.09 15.85 9.69
CA CYS A 293 -11.89 16.40 10.79
C CYS A 293 -12.60 17.68 10.38
N GLY A 294 -13.90 17.79 10.66
CA GLY A 294 -14.61 19.06 10.54
C GLY A 294 -13.90 20.11 11.38
N TRP A 295 -13.64 21.29 10.82
CA TRP A 295 -12.81 22.30 11.45
C TRP A 295 -13.37 22.73 12.82
N SER A 296 -14.69 22.77 12.95
CA SER A 296 -15.39 23.05 14.21
C SER A 296 -15.10 22.04 15.33
N ASN A 297 -14.74 20.80 14.99
CA ASN A 297 -14.44 19.73 15.96
C ASN A 297 -12.94 19.63 16.31
N VAL A 298 -12.06 20.30 15.55
CA VAL A 298 -10.60 20.27 15.81
C VAL A 298 -10.23 20.72 17.23
N PRO A 299 -10.86 21.75 17.84
CA PRO A 299 -10.54 22.15 19.22
C PRO A 299 -10.60 21.01 20.25
N GLU A 300 -11.50 20.04 20.07
CA GLU A 300 -11.62 18.89 20.99
C GLU A 300 -10.40 17.96 20.91
N LEU A 301 -9.69 17.98 19.78
CA LEU A 301 -8.53 17.14 19.49
C LEU A 301 -7.18 17.85 19.69
N VAL A 302 -7.16 19.13 20.10
CA VAL A 302 -5.96 19.97 20.26
C VAL A 302 -5.48 20.02 21.71
N SER A 303 -4.16 19.92 21.93
CA SER A 303 -3.58 19.78 23.27
C SER A 303 -4.00 20.95 24.18
N PRO A 304 -4.21 20.75 25.50
CA PRO A 304 -4.63 21.83 26.41
C PRO A 304 -3.73 23.08 26.45
N GLY A 305 -2.53 23.04 25.86
CA GLY A 305 -1.62 24.19 25.73
C GLY A 305 -1.44 24.74 24.31
N LEU A 306 -2.19 24.24 23.33
CA LEU A 306 -2.16 24.72 21.94
C LEU A 306 -3.47 25.42 21.60
N SER A 307 -3.38 26.61 21.00
CA SER A 307 -4.54 27.31 20.45
C SER A 307 -4.82 26.87 19.01
N ILE A 308 -6.01 27.18 18.51
CA ILE A 308 -6.35 26.97 17.09
C ILE A 308 -5.48 27.85 16.17
N ASP A 309 -5.10 29.04 16.62
CA ASP A 309 -4.16 29.91 15.90
C ASP A 309 -2.77 29.26 15.76
N ASP A 310 -2.29 28.55 16.78
CA ASP A 310 -1.04 27.79 16.69
C ASP A 310 -1.14 26.68 15.63
N ILE A 311 -2.29 26.00 15.54
CA ILE A 311 -2.55 24.95 14.54
C ILE A 311 -2.58 25.54 13.12
N LEU A 312 -3.26 26.67 12.93
CA LEU A 312 -3.27 27.40 11.65
C LEU A 312 -1.87 27.87 11.25
N ALA A 313 -1.12 28.44 12.19
CA ALA A 313 0.25 28.90 11.96
C ALA A 313 1.18 27.74 11.56
N LYS A 314 1.06 26.58 12.22
CA LYS A 314 1.78 25.34 11.84
C LYS A 314 1.47 24.85 10.43
N MET A 315 0.25 25.08 9.95
CA MET A 315 -0.18 24.78 8.57
C MET A 315 0.16 25.91 7.58
N GLN A 316 0.73 27.02 8.06
CA GLN A 316 1.00 28.25 7.31
C GLN A 316 -0.28 28.84 6.70
N LEU A 317 -1.33 28.89 7.51
CA LEU A 317 -2.65 29.44 7.16
C LEU A 317 -3.02 30.55 8.13
N SER A 318 -3.89 31.46 7.68
CA SER A 318 -4.59 32.40 8.55
C SER A 318 -6.10 32.17 8.48
N GLU A 319 -6.80 32.42 9.59
CA GLU A 319 -8.25 32.25 9.67
C GLU A 319 -8.98 33.11 8.63
N ALA A 320 -8.57 34.38 8.49
CA ALA A 320 -9.16 35.31 7.53
C ALA A 320 -9.02 34.83 6.07
N GLU A 321 -7.86 34.28 5.68
CA GLU A 321 -7.67 33.73 4.33
C GLU A 321 -8.50 32.46 4.11
N VAL A 322 -8.53 31.57 5.10
CA VAL A 322 -9.31 30.33 5.04
C VAL A 322 -10.79 30.66 4.86
N GLN A 323 -11.33 31.56 5.68
CA GLN A 323 -12.72 31.96 5.63
C GLN A 323 -13.07 32.61 4.29
N ALA A 324 -12.29 33.59 3.85
CA ALA A 324 -12.55 34.28 2.58
C ALA A 324 -12.51 33.31 1.38
N ARG A 325 -11.52 32.41 1.33
CA ARG A 325 -11.40 31.43 0.23
C ARG A 325 -12.52 30.38 0.27
N HIS A 326 -12.93 29.96 1.46
CA HIS A 326 -14.04 29.03 1.64
C HIS A 326 -15.37 29.65 1.18
N GLU A 327 -15.67 30.88 1.60
CA GLU A 327 -16.86 31.62 1.18
C GLU A 327 -16.92 31.80 -0.34
N MET A 328 -15.79 32.17 -0.97
CA MET A 328 -15.70 32.27 -2.44
C MET A 328 -16.07 30.95 -3.14
N LEU A 329 -15.62 29.82 -2.61
CA LEU A 329 -15.93 28.49 -3.16
C LEU A 329 -17.38 28.09 -2.92
N GLN A 330 -17.95 28.40 -1.75
CA GLN A 330 -19.36 28.14 -1.43
C GLN A 330 -20.29 28.97 -2.32
N GLU A 331 -19.98 30.25 -2.53
CA GLU A 331 -20.74 31.11 -3.46
C GLU A 331 -20.66 30.58 -4.89
N TYR A 332 -19.48 30.16 -5.34
CA TYR A 332 -19.32 29.58 -6.67
C TYR A 332 -20.11 28.28 -6.82
N ALA A 333 -20.05 27.37 -5.83
CA ALA A 333 -20.83 26.14 -5.82
C ALA A 333 -22.34 26.43 -5.81
N ALA A 334 -22.81 27.49 -5.13
CA ALA A 334 -24.21 27.86 -5.15
C ALA A 334 -24.69 28.39 -6.53
N ARG A 335 -23.83 29.12 -7.26
CA ARG A 335 -24.15 29.75 -8.55
C ARG A 335 -23.92 28.84 -9.75
N GLU A 336 -22.82 28.09 -9.76
CA GLU A 336 -22.35 27.26 -10.88
C GLU A 336 -22.03 25.84 -10.41
N ARG A 337 -23.04 25.21 -9.78
CA ARG A 337 -22.96 23.96 -8.98
C ARG A 337 -22.08 22.83 -9.51
N GLN A 338 -21.73 22.78 -10.80
CA GLN A 338 -21.06 21.63 -11.40
C GLN A 338 -20.00 21.89 -12.49
N HIS A 339 -19.65 23.12 -12.94
CA HIS A 339 -18.84 23.23 -14.17
C HIS A 339 -17.32 23.02 -14.04
N ALA A 340 -16.61 23.72 -13.14
CA ALA A 340 -15.15 23.62 -13.06
C ALA A 340 -14.67 22.25 -12.56
N LEU A 341 -15.35 21.70 -11.55
CA LEU A 341 -15.04 20.39 -10.98
C LEU A 341 -15.40 19.25 -11.92
N HIS A 342 -16.56 19.29 -12.58
CA HIS A 342 -16.92 18.25 -13.56
C HIS A 342 -15.89 18.17 -14.68
N ARG A 343 -15.44 19.31 -15.21
CA ARG A 343 -14.41 19.36 -16.26
C ARG A 343 -13.04 18.88 -15.78
N PHE A 344 -12.63 19.19 -14.55
CA PHE A 344 -11.44 18.59 -13.95
C PHE A 344 -11.53 17.06 -13.93
N LEU A 345 -12.69 16.53 -13.54
CA LEU A 345 -12.93 15.10 -13.42
C LEU A 345 -13.04 14.40 -14.77
N GLU A 346 -13.60 15.05 -15.80
CA GLU A 346 -13.59 14.57 -17.19
C GLU A 346 -12.17 14.47 -17.72
N PHE A 347 -11.33 15.47 -17.44
CA PHE A 347 -9.92 15.45 -17.81
C PHE A 347 -9.15 14.32 -17.10
N GLU A 348 -9.32 14.17 -15.78
CA GLU A 348 -8.70 13.09 -15.01
C GLU A 348 -9.10 11.70 -15.57
N ALA A 349 -10.36 11.54 -15.95
CA ALA A 349 -10.85 10.33 -16.58
C ALA A 349 -10.24 10.10 -17.98
N ALA A 350 -10.05 11.16 -18.77
CA ALA A 350 -9.42 11.08 -20.08
C ALA A 350 -7.93 10.68 -19.97
N GLU A 351 -7.16 11.28 -19.05
CA GLU A 351 -5.77 10.90 -18.77
C GLU A 351 -5.66 9.43 -18.35
N LYS A 352 -6.54 8.98 -17.44
CA LYS A 352 -6.55 7.57 -17.01
C LYS A 352 -6.78 6.63 -18.19
N ARG A 353 -7.72 6.93 -19.08
CA ARG A 353 -7.98 6.11 -20.28
C ARG A 353 -6.77 6.02 -21.20
N LEU A 354 -6.02 7.10 -21.36
CA LEU A 354 -4.80 7.12 -22.18
C LEU A 354 -3.66 6.28 -21.58
N ARG A 355 -3.58 6.20 -20.24
CA ARG A 355 -2.54 5.43 -19.53
C ARG A 355 -2.78 3.91 -19.55
N TYR A 356 -4.00 3.43 -19.77
CA TYR A 356 -4.36 2.00 -19.73
C TYR A 356 -4.82 1.45 -21.09
N SER A 357 -4.07 1.73 -22.16
CA SER A 357 -4.45 1.34 -23.52
C SER A 357 -4.18 -0.12 -23.90
N ARG A 358 -3.50 -0.90 -23.04
CA ARG A 358 -3.21 -2.32 -23.29
C ARG A 358 -3.78 -3.21 -22.18
N PRO A 359 -4.28 -4.41 -22.51
CA PRO A 359 -4.60 -5.43 -21.52
C PRO A 359 -3.41 -5.68 -20.60
N LEU A 360 -3.64 -5.66 -19.29
CA LEU A 360 -2.64 -6.07 -18.32
C LEU A 360 -2.51 -7.60 -18.33
N ASP A 361 -1.33 -8.09 -17.93
CA ASP A 361 -1.15 -9.51 -17.62
C ASP A 361 -2.16 -9.92 -16.52
N PRO A 362 -2.76 -11.13 -16.58
CA PRO A 362 -3.74 -11.58 -15.59
C PRO A 362 -3.30 -11.42 -14.13
N ASP A 363 -2.02 -11.61 -13.80
CA ASP A 363 -1.49 -11.42 -12.44
C ASP A 363 -1.56 -9.95 -11.99
N GLU A 364 -1.53 -9.00 -12.92
CA GLU A 364 -1.51 -7.55 -12.68
C GLU A 364 -2.89 -6.90 -12.87
N ALA A 365 -3.89 -7.68 -13.32
CA ALA A 365 -5.21 -7.24 -13.75
C ALA A 365 -6.28 -7.31 -12.64
N ILE A 366 -5.90 -7.27 -11.37
CA ILE A 366 -6.83 -7.30 -10.22
C ILE A 366 -7.91 -6.19 -10.32
N TYR A 367 -7.55 -5.03 -10.89
CA TYR A 367 -8.42 -3.86 -11.01
C TYR A 367 -9.19 -3.77 -12.34
N ASP A 368 -9.09 -4.77 -13.22
CA ASP A 368 -9.86 -4.83 -14.48
C ASP A 368 -11.35 -5.16 -14.26
N GLY A 369 -11.73 -5.57 -13.05
CA GLY A 369 -13.12 -5.88 -12.68
C GLY A 369 -13.20 -6.88 -11.54
N PHE A 370 -14.37 -6.97 -10.91
CA PHE A 370 -14.68 -8.05 -9.95
C PHE A 370 -14.98 -9.35 -10.71
N PHE A 371 -14.68 -10.49 -10.08
CA PHE A 371 -15.06 -11.80 -10.60
C PHE A 371 -16.57 -12.02 -10.45
N SER A 372 -17.14 -12.86 -11.31
CA SER A 372 -18.53 -13.29 -11.16
C SER A 372 -18.65 -14.32 -10.03
N GLY A 373 -19.86 -14.52 -9.51
CA GLY A 373 -20.09 -15.56 -8.50
C GLY A 373 -19.78 -16.98 -9.01
N GLU A 374 -19.93 -17.23 -10.32
CA GLU A 374 -19.54 -18.49 -10.96
C GLU A 374 -18.02 -18.68 -10.95
N ASP A 375 -17.26 -17.62 -11.25
CA ASP A 375 -15.79 -17.62 -11.22
C ASP A 375 -15.27 -17.80 -9.79
N GLU A 376 -15.89 -17.14 -8.80
CA GLU A 376 -15.54 -17.29 -7.39
C GLU A 376 -15.77 -18.72 -6.89
N LEU A 377 -16.87 -19.36 -7.31
CA LEU A 377 -17.15 -20.76 -7.00
C LEU A 377 -16.14 -21.70 -7.66
N LEU A 378 -15.77 -21.45 -8.91
CA LEU A 378 -14.73 -22.21 -9.61
C LEU A 378 -13.37 -22.09 -8.89
N MET A 379 -12.96 -20.88 -8.52
CA MET A 379 -11.73 -20.65 -7.75
C MET A 379 -11.78 -21.37 -6.41
N TYR A 380 -12.92 -21.37 -5.73
CA TYR A 380 -13.10 -22.13 -4.50
C TYR A 380 -12.97 -23.64 -4.71
N GLN A 381 -13.53 -24.19 -5.80
CA GLN A 381 -13.37 -25.61 -6.15
C GLN A 381 -11.90 -25.98 -6.36
N VAL A 382 -11.15 -25.15 -7.10
CA VAL A 382 -9.69 -25.34 -7.28
C VAL A 382 -8.97 -25.38 -5.93
N LEU A 383 -9.32 -24.49 -4.99
CA LEU A 383 -8.73 -24.49 -3.65
C LEU A 383 -9.08 -25.74 -2.81
N GLN A 384 -10.20 -26.41 -3.08
CA GLN A 384 -10.57 -27.67 -2.40
C GLN A 384 -9.90 -28.89 -3.02
N GLU A 385 -9.83 -28.94 -4.36
CA GLU A 385 -9.30 -30.09 -5.09
C GLU A 385 -7.77 -30.07 -5.21
N GLY A 386 -7.17 -28.86 -5.20
CA GLY A 386 -5.74 -28.62 -5.28
C GLY A 386 -5.12 -29.32 -6.51
N PRO A 387 -4.11 -30.18 -6.34
CA PRO A 387 -3.45 -30.87 -7.46
C PRO A 387 -4.37 -31.82 -8.24
N ASN A 388 -5.55 -32.19 -7.70
CA ASN A 388 -6.48 -33.11 -8.37
C ASN A 388 -7.46 -32.41 -9.31
N PHE A 389 -7.44 -31.07 -9.36
CA PHE A 389 -8.37 -30.30 -10.17
C PHE A 389 -8.09 -30.48 -11.67
N ASP A 390 -9.13 -30.83 -12.45
CA ASP A 390 -8.98 -30.99 -13.91
C ASP A 390 -9.08 -29.63 -14.63
N LEU A 391 -7.92 -29.10 -15.03
CA LEU A 391 -7.80 -27.82 -15.76
C LEU A 391 -8.66 -27.75 -17.04
N ARG A 392 -9.02 -28.87 -17.67
CA ARG A 392 -9.85 -28.90 -18.90
C ARG A 392 -11.31 -28.54 -18.63
N THR A 393 -11.72 -28.55 -17.36
CA THR A 393 -13.09 -28.24 -16.93
C THR A 393 -13.33 -26.74 -16.75
N ILE A 394 -12.29 -25.91 -16.79
CA ILE A 394 -12.40 -24.45 -16.62
C ILE A 394 -13.33 -23.85 -17.68
N ARG A 395 -14.40 -23.19 -17.25
CA ARG A 395 -15.32 -22.43 -18.10
C ARG A 395 -15.55 -21.08 -17.44
N SER A 396 -15.11 -20.01 -18.10
CA SER A 396 -15.28 -18.63 -17.64
C SER A 396 -15.30 -17.68 -18.82
N ASN A 397 -16.07 -16.60 -18.71
CA ASN A 397 -16.05 -15.49 -19.66
C ASN A 397 -14.98 -14.45 -19.32
N ASP A 398 -14.41 -14.50 -18.10
CA ASP A 398 -13.33 -13.63 -17.68
C ASP A 398 -11.99 -14.20 -18.12
N ARG A 399 -11.33 -13.50 -19.05
CA ARG A 399 -10.02 -13.87 -19.62
C ARG A 399 -8.91 -14.07 -18.59
N ARG A 400 -9.09 -13.58 -17.35
CA ARG A 400 -8.10 -13.69 -16.27
C ARG A 400 -8.16 -15.05 -15.58
N VAL A 401 -9.32 -15.70 -15.55
CA VAL A 401 -9.59 -16.86 -14.68
C VAL A 401 -8.77 -18.09 -15.07
N GLU A 402 -8.80 -18.51 -16.34
CA GLU A 402 -8.01 -19.67 -16.78
C GLU A 402 -6.50 -19.47 -16.54
N PRO A 403 -5.88 -18.33 -16.94
CA PRO A 403 -4.46 -18.12 -16.68
C PRO A 403 -4.12 -18.09 -15.18
N LEU A 404 -4.97 -17.48 -14.34
CA LEU A 404 -4.76 -17.44 -12.90
C LEU A 404 -4.79 -18.85 -12.28
N ILE A 405 -5.78 -19.67 -12.65
CA ILE A 405 -5.89 -21.05 -12.16
C ILE A 405 -4.70 -21.89 -12.62
N PHE A 406 -4.35 -21.82 -13.92
CA PHE A 406 -3.18 -22.52 -14.45
C PHE A 406 -1.90 -22.14 -13.71
N ARG A 407 -1.64 -20.84 -13.52
CA ARG A 407 -0.44 -20.35 -12.82
C ARG A 407 -0.46 -20.70 -11.34
N TYR A 408 -1.62 -20.72 -10.69
CA TYR A 408 -1.76 -21.17 -9.31
C TYR A 408 -1.30 -22.63 -9.17
N ILE A 409 -1.76 -23.52 -10.06
CA ILE A 409 -1.33 -24.92 -10.09
C ILE A 409 0.17 -25.00 -10.40
N ALA A 410 0.66 -24.32 -11.43
CA ALA A 410 2.06 -24.38 -11.83
C ALA A 410 3.04 -23.87 -10.75
N ARG A 411 2.64 -22.86 -9.95
CA ARG A 411 3.45 -22.34 -8.84
C ARG A 411 3.51 -23.29 -7.65
N ASN A 412 2.40 -23.95 -7.33
CA ASN A 412 2.22 -24.64 -6.06
C ASN A 412 2.28 -26.16 -6.16
N PHE A 413 1.93 -26.71 -7.33
CA PHE A 413 1.87 -28.14 -7.63
C PHE A 413 2.49 -28.42 -9.03
N PRO A 414 3.74 -27.99 -9.30
CA PRO A 414 4.36 -28.17 -10.62
C PRO A 414 4.43 -29.64 -11.05
N GLU A 415 4.42 -30.58 -10.11
CA GLU A 415 4.48 -32.02 -10.36
C GLU A 415 3.25 -32.61 -11.09
N VAL A 416 2.13 -31.89 -11.15
CA VAL A 416 0.93 -32.35 -11.87
C VAL A 416 0.85 -31.83 -13.30
N LEU A 417 1.80 -31.00 -13.73
CA LEU A 417 1.86 -30.51 -15.10
C LEU A 417 2.39 -31.59 -16.05
N ASP A 418 1.76 -31.71 -17.22
CA ASP A 418 2.32 -32.47 -18.34
C ASP A 418 3.41 -31.66 -19.06
N GLU A 419 4.07 -32.27 -20.06
CA GLU A 419 5.16 -31.63 -20.80
C GLU A 419 4.76 -30.28 -21.42
N VAL A 420 3.54 -30.19 -21.96
CA VAL A 420 2.99 -28.96 -22.55
C VAL A 420 2.73 -27.89 -21.48
N GLY A 421 2.20 -28.29 -20.33
CA GLY A 421 2.00 -27.42 -19.18
C GLY A 421 3.31 -26.89 -18.61
N ILE A 422 4.34 -27.74 -18.51
CA ILE A 422 5.69 -27.35 -18.08
C ILE A 422 6.27 -26.31 -19.04
N GLU A 423 6.25 -26.57 -20.36
CA GLU A 423 6.76 -25.64 -21.37
C GLU A 423 6.02 -24.29 -21.30
N ARG A 424 4.69 -24.31 -21.21
CA ARG A 424 3.86 -23.10 -21.05
C ARG A 424 4.22 -22.31 -19.79
N TRP A 425 4.48 -22.99 -18.67
CA TRP A 425 4.86 -22.37 -17.41
C TRP A 425 6.26 -21.75 -17.48
N GLU A 426 7.22 -22.46 -18.04
CA GLU A 426 8.58 -21.97 -18.21
C GLU A 426 8.65 -20.78 -19.16
N ASP A 427 7.89 -20.78 -20.26
CA ASP A 427 7.77 -19.64 -21.17
C ASP A 427 7.26 -18.39 -20.45
N TYR A 428 6.23 -18.56 -19.61
CA TYR A 428 5.75 -17.48 -18.77
C TYR A 428 6.83 -16.99 -17.80
N CYS A 429 7.53 -17.89 -17.12
CA CYS A 429 8.62 -17.54 -16.22
C CYS A 429 9.72 -16.78 -16.96
N ARG A 430 10.18 -17.27 -18.12
CA ARG A 430 11.16 -16.61 -18.99
C ARG A 430 10.71 -15.18 -19.34
N ALA A 431 9.45 -15.00 -19.74
CA ALA A 431 8.90 -13.68 -20.04
C ALA A 431 8.85 -12.77 -18.79
N ARG A 432 8.56 -13.32 -17.60
CA ARG A 432 8.57 -12.58 -16.33
C ARG A 432 9.97 -12.18 -15.87
N GLN A 433 11.00 -12.91 -16.28
CA GLN A 433 12.39 -12.54 -16.04
C GLN A 433 12.85 -11.35 -16.92
N LEU A 434 12.00 -10.83 -17.83
CA LEU A 434 12.25 -9.64 -18.63
C LEU A 434 11.60 -8.40 -17.99
N VAL A 435 12.38 -7.31 -17.91
CA VAL A 435 11.93 -5.99 -17.44
C VAL A 435 12.05 -4.99 -18.58
N HIS A 436 11.12 -4.04 -18.68
CA HIS A 436 11.25 -2.94 -19.62
C HIS A 436 11.88 -1.72 -18.94
N ARG A 437 13.07 -1.29 -19.38
CA ARG A 437 13.69 -0.01 -18.99
C ARG A 437 13.77 0.90 -20.21
N GLU A 438 13.25 2.12 -20.12
CA GLU A 438 13.32 3.14 -21.19
C GLU A 438 12.90 2.64 -22.58
N ARG A 439 11.83 1.83 -22.65
CA ARG A 439 11.29 1.21 -23.87
C ARG A 439 12.16 0.10 -24.50
N ARG A 440 13.22 -0.38 -23.82
CA ARG A 440 13.98 -1.59 -24.18
C ARG A 440 13.63 -2.74 -23.22
N GLN A 441 13.52 -3.96 -23.74
CA GLN A 441 13.48 -5.17 -22.90
C GLN A 441 14.91 -5.46 -22.42
N VAL A 442 15.07 -5.55 -21.12
CA VAL A 442 16.29 -5.96 -20.44
C VAL A 442 15.97 -7.18 -19.56
N THR A 443 16.89 -8.11 -19.40
CA THR A 443 16.68 -9.22 -18.45
C THR A 443 16.81 -8.71 -17.02
N LEU A 444 16.21 -9.40 -16.04
CA LEU A 444 16.46 -9.13 -14.62
C LEU A 444 17.95 -9.22 -14.29
N ASP A 445 18.72 -10.00 -15.04
CA ASP A 445 20.19 -10.06 -14.91
C ASP A 445 20.88 -8.76 -15.33
N GLN A 446 20.37 -8.12 -16.38
CA GLN A 446 20.85 -6.82 -16.81
C GLN A 446 20.45 -5.76 -15.78
N VAL A 447 19.21 -5.79 -15.28
CA VAL A 447 18.78 -4.89 -14.18
C VAL A 447 19.64 -5.09 -12.94
N PHE A 448 19.86 -6.33 -12.51
CA PHE A 448 20.74 -6.71 -11.41
C PHE A 448 22.18 -6.21 -11.64
N SER A 449 22.72 -6.38 -12.85
CA SER A 449 24.04 -5.89 -13.23
C SER A 449 24.14 -4.37 -13.29
N TYR A 450 23.05 -3.68 -13.65
CA TYR A 450 22.97 -2.22 -13.64
C TYR A 450 22.80 -1.69 -12.22
N GLU A 451 21.95 -2.28 -11.39
CA GLU A 451 21.80 -1.91 -9.98
C GLU A 451 23.11 -2.13 -9.20
N LEU A 452 23.84 -3.20 -9.50
CA LEU A 452 25.21 -3.43 -9.01
C LEU A 452 26.24 -2.39 -9.49
N ARG A 453 26.03 -1.73 -10.64
CA ARG A 453 26.98 -0.77 -11.24
C ARG A 453 26.64 0.70 -11.00
N ASP A 454 25.36 1.08 -11.05
CA ASP A 454 24.84 2.45 -10.88
C ASP A 454 24.81 2.87 -9.40
N SER A 455 25.05 1.95 -8.47
CA SER A 455 25.34 2.26 -7.09
C SER A 455 26.74 2.91 -6.98
N MET A 456 26.83 4.20 -7.29
CA MET A 456 28.00 5.05 -7.04
C MET A 456 28.22 5.37 -5.55
N GLU A 457 27.40 4.78 -4.67
CA GLU A 457 27.66 4.54 -3.25
C GLU A 457 27.40 3.05 -2.99
N PRO A 458 28.07 2.38 -2.03
CA PRO A 458 27.84 0.96 -1.76
C PRO A 458 26.33 0.70 -1.62
N MET A 459 25.77 -0.30 -2.33
CA MET A 459 24.37 -0.71 -2.24
C MET A 459 24.03 -1.20 -0.82
N GLY A 460 23.90 -0.27 0.13
CA GLY A 460 23.86 -0.62 1.54
C GLY A 460 24.98 -1.60 1.95
N ASN A 461 24.69 -2.38 2.98
CA ASN A 461 25.61 -3.29 3.65
C ASN A 461 25.83 -4.64 2.93
N LEU A 462 25.46 -4.80 1.64
CA LEU A 462 25.62 -6.11 0.98
C LEU A 462 27.09 -6.45 0.75
N GLY A 463 27.58 -7.45 1.49
CA GLY A 463 28.94 -7.97 1.34
C GLY A 463 29.10 -8.85 0.11
N GLY A 464 30.36 -9.06 -0.32
CA GLY A 464 30.67 -9.89 -1.50
C GLY A 464 30.10 -11.32 -1.45
N ALA A 465 29.95 -11.90 -0.26
CA ALA A 465 29.31 -13.20 -0.07
C ALA A 465 27.81 -13.19 -0.41
N GLN A 466 27.08 -12.14 0.00
CA GLN A 466 25.65 -12.00 -0.31
C GLN A 466 25.43 -11.79 -1.81
N ILE A 467 26.29 -10.99 -2.47
CA ILE A 467 26.24 -10.82 -3.93
C ILE A 467 26.45 -12.15 -4.65
N GLN A 468 27.45 -12.95 -4.22
CA GLN A 468 27.69 -14.27 -4.82
C GLN A 468 26.50 -15.22 -4.65
N GLU A 469 25.83 -15.19 -3.49
CA GLU A 469 24.63 -16.00 -3.25
C GLU A 469 23.45 -15.57 -4.14
N LEU A 470 23.25 -14.26 -4.33
CA LEU A 470 22.24 -13.75 -5.27
C LEU A 470 22.53 -14.20 -6.71
N THR A 471 23.79 -14.15 -7.15
CA THR A 471 24.18 -14.65 -8.47
C THR A 471 23.92 -16.14 -8.61
N ARG A 472 24.25 -16.95 -7.60
CA ARG A 472 23.94 -18.41 -7.60
C ARG A 472 22.45 -18.69 -7.71
N TRP A 473 21.61 -17.89 -7.04
CA TRP A 473 20.16 -18.02 -7.19
C TRP A 473 19.70 -17.75 -8.63
N GLN A 474 20.21 -16.69 -9.26
CA GLN A 474 19.89 -16.37 -10.65
C GLN A 474 20.34 -17.47 -11.60
N ASP A 475 21.57 -17.98 -11.43
CA ASP A 475 22.10 -19.07 -12.26
C ASP A 475 21.23 -20.32 -12.14
N ARG A 476 20.78 -20.67 -10.92
CA ARG A 476 19.83 -21.77 -10.71
C ARG A 476 18.51 -21.56 -11.46
N VAL A 477 17.93 -20.36 -11.39
CA VAL A 477 16.70 -20.05 -12.12
C VAL A 477 16.93 -20.17 -13.63
N ARG A 478 18.07 -19.71 -14.15
CA ARG A 478 18.43 -19.84 -15.57
C ARG A 478 18.63 -21.29 -15.99
N GLU A 479 19.26 -22.12 -15.17
CA GLU A 479 19.47 -23.54 -15.45
C GLU A 479 18.15 -24.28 -15.59
N VAL A 480 17.16 -23.96 -14.74
CA VAL A 480 15.81 -24.52 -14.83
C VAL A 480 15.08 -24.02 -16.07
N LEU A 481 15.17 -22.71 -16.38
CA LEU A 481 14.44 -22.12 -17.51
C LEU A 481 15.12 -22.28 -18.87
N ASN A 482 16.40 -22.66 -18.92
CA ASN A 482 17.17 -22.90 -20.13
C ASN A 482 18.10 -24.10 -19.91
N PRO A 483 17.56 -25.31 -19.78
CA PRO A 483 18.39 -26.49 -19.66
C PRO A 483 19.30 -26.56 -20.90
N ARG A 484 20.62 -26.57 -20.70
CA ARG A 484 21.56 -26.72 -21.81
C ARG A 484 21.20 -28.02 -22.52
N ASN A 485 20.93 -27.97 -23.82
CA ASN A 485 20.90 -29.17 -24.65
C ASN A 485 22.29 -29.83 -24.61
N GLU A 486 22.53 -30.70 -23.64
CA GLU A 486 23.74 -31.54 -23.57
C GLU A 486 23.74 -32.65 -24.65
N GLY A 487 22.81 -32.62 -25.61
CA GLY A 487 22.69 -33.59 -26.70
C GLY A 487 23.45 -33.29 -28.00
N ASN A 488 24.26 -32.22 -28.10
CA ASN A 488 24.99 -31.89 -29.34
C ASN A 488 26.49 -31.60 -29.10
N ARG A 489 27.14 -32.45 -28.30
CA ARG A 489 28.60 -32.54 -28.21
C ARG A 489 29.11 -33.97 -28.46
N GLU A 490 28.53 -34.68 -29.41
CA GLU A 490 29.23 -35.76 -30.12
C GLU A 490 28.84 -35.69 -31.60
N GLY A 491 29.79 -35.26 -32.43
CA GLY A 491 29.68 -35.09 -33.87
C GLY A 491 31.00 -34.64 -34.45
#